data_AF-A0A453HEV9-F1
#
_entry.id   AF-A0A453HEV9-F1
#
_cell.length_a   1.000
_cell.length_b   1.000
_cell.length_c   1.000
_cell.angle_alpha   90.00
_cell.angle_beta   90.00
_cell.angle_gamma   90.00
#
_symmetry.space_group_name_H-M   'P 1'
#
loop_
_entity.id
_entity.type
_entity.pdbx_description
1 polymer ?
#
loop_
_entity_poly.entity_id
_entity_poly.type
_entity_poly.pdbx_seq_one_letter_code
_entity_poly.pdbx_strand_id
1 'polypeptide(L)'
;QGLEVATICVEDMDEWLGIFNIKLRHMREDIQSIEWRNNRLEMQSVSNVALGEELDRLLVLLQIPPEYEVSLTGGSFDEGNMVKNIEACEWLTSAIKNLEGSNLDPCYAKLRAVREKRAEFVLLKCTFVRRASEFLRNYFPSLIDSMLNDKDNFTQKGLLQRPDHADMRYKCRTYARLLQFIKSLDKSCMIPLRKAYCHSLNLLIRREAREYSNELRNSSKASKSSTPSFEGPAGANQPAGIADSPAEAYSKMITAFIPLLVDESLFLAHFMCFEVPTSDGSDSDEDSTPKTSGSSGSSAKPSNNSSADLGVLNECLQEMLDGIQEDFYAIVDWAFKLDPLSCIPMHGITDRYIAGQKTEVAGYVSVLLDDLESRITILFSRVEKYERNVKQVGVVPYIPSTNGAVYHWIQGSS
;
A
#
# COMPACT_ATOMS: atom_id res chain seq x y z
N GLN A 1 35.06 -54.36 101.36
CA GLN A 1 35.08 -52.89 101.53
C GLN A 1 35.59 -52.18 100.29
N GLY A 2 36.86 -52.28 99.87
CA GLY A 2 37.34 -51.57 98.66
C GLY A 2 36.66 -52.00 97.34
N LEU A 3 36.39 -53.31 97.17
CA LEU A 3 35.72 -53.85 95.98
C LEU A 3 34.27 -53.35 95.85
N GLU A 4 33.57 -53.23 96.97
CA GLU A 4 32.15 -52.85 97.05
C GLU A 4 31.96 -51.37 96.72
N VAL A 5 32.87 -50.51 97.19
CA VAL A 5 32.93 -49.08 96.81
C VAL A 5 33.27 -48.93 95.32
N ALA A 6 34.18 -49.74 94.79
CA ALA A 6 34.49 -49.73 93.36
C ALA A 6 33.30 -50.19 92.51
N THR A 7 32.53 -51.19 92.95
CA THR A 7 31.30 -51.64 92.28
C THR A 7 30.26 -50.52 92.23
N ILE A 8 30.00 -49.84 93.36
CA ILE A 8 29.05 -48.71 93.41
C ILE A 8 29.48 -47.57 92.46
N CYS A 9 30.78 -47.22 92.44
CA CYS A 9 31.28 -46.21 91.51
C CYS A 9 31.11 -46.61 90.03
N VAL A 10 31.26 -47.90 89.71
CA VAL A 10 31.05 -48.42 88.35
C VAL A 10 29.56 -48.40 87.98
N GLU A 11 28.67 -48.74 88.90
CA GLU A 11 27.20 -48.64 88.72
C GLU A 11 26.76 -47.19 88.50
N ASP A 12 27.25 -46.25 89.31
CA ASP A 12 26.99 -44.81 89.12
C ASP A 12 27.48 -44.35 87.74
N MET A 13 28.71 -44.73 87.33
CA MET A 13 29.23 -44.37 86.01
C MET A 13 28.40 -44.95 84.86
N ASP A 14 27.88 -46.17 85.00
CA ASP A 14 27.01 -46.78 83.99
C ASP A 14 25.67 -46.05 83.90
N GLU A 15 25.09 -45.65 85.03
CA GLU A 15 23.88 -44.81 85.06
C GLU A 15 24.12 -43.45 84.38
N TRP A 16 25.24 -42.77 84.70
CA TRP A 16 25.63 -41.53 84.05
C TRP A 16 25.80 -41.69 82.54
N LEU A 17 26.50 -42.76 82.10
CA LEU A 17 26.67 -43.07 80.68
C LEU A 17 25.34 -43.38 79.99
N GLY A 18 24.41 -44.05 80.67
CA GLY A 18 23.05 -44.29 80.22
C GLY A 18 22.27 -43.01 79.98
N ILE A 19 22.30 -42.08 80.95
CA ILE A 19 21.66 -40.76 80.84
C ILE A 19 22.28 -39.94 79.69
N PHE A 20 23.61 -39.93 79.58
CA PHE A 20 24.29 -39.22 78.50
C PHE A 20 23.94 -39.79 77.12
N ASN A 21 23.88 -41.12 76.96
CA ASN A 21 23.49 -41.75 75.71
C ASN A 21 22.06 -41.39 75.29
N ILE A 22 21.12 -41.39 76.24
CA ILE A 22 19.73 -40.98 75.97
C ILE A 22 19.69 -39.51 75.54
N LYS A 23 20.42 -38.63 76.23
CA LYS A 23 20.48 -37.20 75.91
C LYS A 23 21.13 -36.93 74.55
N LEU A 24 22.19 -37.66 74.20
CA LEU A 24 22.84 -37.57 72.88
C LEU A 24 21.93 -38.06 71.75
N ARG A 25 21.13 -39.11 72.00
CA ARG A 25 20.12 -39.58 71.05
C ARG A 25 19.04 -38.51 70.82
N HIS A 26 18.48 -37.93 71.88
CA HIS A 26 17.51 -36.85 71.74
C HIS A 26 18.09 -35.62 71.03
N MET A 27 19.31 -35.20 71.38
CA MET A 27 20.00 -34.13 70.65
C MET A 27 20.17 -34.44 69.17
N ARG A 28 20.50 -35.69 68.80
CA ARG A 28 20.61 -36.11 67.40
C ARG A 28 19.26 -36.00 66.67
N GLU A 29 18.20 -36.48 67.30
CA GLU A 29 16.83 -36.40 66.76
C GLU A 29 16.39 -34.94 66.59
N ASP A 30 16.68 -34.09 67.57
CA ASP A 30 16.38 -32.64 67.52
C ASP A 30 17.17 -31.94 66.41
N ILE A 31 18.47 -32.22 66.27
CA ILE A 31 19.32 -31.67 65.20
C ILE A 31 18.77 -32.09 63.84
N GLN A 32 18.43 -33.36 63.64
CA GLN A 32 17.84 -33.84 62.39
C GLN A 32 16.50 -33.17 62.08
N SER A 33 15.66 -32.95 63.10
CA SER A 33 14.39 -32.23 62.95
C SER A 33 14.61 -30.77 62.54
N ILE A 34 15.60 -30.09 63.13
CA ILE A 34 15.98 -28.72 62.78
C ILE A 34 16.53 -28.65 61.36
N GLU A 35 17.44 -29.55 60.99
CA GLU A 35 18.01 -29.64 59.63
C GLU A 35 16.92 -29.85 58.58
N TRP A 36 16.00 -30.79 58.82
CA TRP A 36 14.87 -31.02 57.91
C TRP A 36 14.00 -29.77 57.75
N ARG A 37 13.68 -29.10 58.87
CA ARG A 37 12.89 -27.86 58.84
C ARG A 37 13.61 -26.73 58.11
N ASN A 38 14.92 -26.59 58.31
CA ASN A 38 15.73 -25.58 57.64
C ASN A 38 15.82 -25.83 56.13
N ASN A 39 16.08 -27.07 55.70
CA ASN A 39 16.09 -27.42 54.28
C ASN A 39 14.74 -27.13 53.62
N ARG A 40 13.63 -27.39 54.32
CA ARG A 40 12.28 -27.06 53.83
C ARG A 40 12.08 -25.55 53.69
N LEU A 41 12.53 -24.77 54.66
CA LEU A 41 12.46 -23.31 54.63
C LEU A 41 13.33 -22.72 53.52
N GLU A 42 14.53 -23.27 53.30
CA GLU A 42 15.44 -22.86 52.24
C GLU A 42 14.83 -23.15 50.87
N MET A 43 14.31 -24.37 50.65
CA MET A 43 13.61 -24.72 49.41
C MET A 43 12.38 -23.82 49.17
N GLN A 44 11.62 -23.50 50.21
CA GLN A 44 10.50 -22.56 50.10
C GLN A 44 10.97 -21.14 49.76
N SER A 45 12.07 -20.68 50.37
CA SER A 45 12.66 -19.37 50.10
C SER A 45 13.09 -19.27 48.63
N VAL A 46 13.86 -20.25 48.13
CA VAL A 46 14.31 -20.30 46.74
C VAL A 46 13.13 -20.35 45.77
N SER A 47 12.10 -21.15 46.08
CA SER A 47 10.89 -21.24 45.26
C SER A 47 10.13 -19.91 45.22
N ASN A 48 10.00 -19.22 46.35
CA ASN A 48 9.33 -17.91 46.42
C ASN A 48 10.08 -16.83 45.62
N VAL A 49 11.43 -16.85 45.65
CA VAL A 49 12.25 -15.93 44.84
C VAL A 49 12.02 -16.20 43.35
N ALA A 50 12.07 -17.47 42.93
CA ALA A 50 11.82 -17.84 41.53
C ALA A 50 10.39 -17.48 41.06
N LEU A 51 9.40 -17.65 41.94
CA LEU A 51 8.02 -17.25 41.68
C LEU A 51 7.88 -15.72 41.53
N GLY A 52 8.60 -14.96 42.35
CA GLY A 52 8.64 -13.50 42.26
C GLY A 52 9.20 -13.03 40.92
N GLU A 53 10.34 -13.56 40.51
CA GLU A 53 10.96 -13.23 39.21
C GLU A 53 10.04 -13.59 38.03
N GLU A 54 9.35 -14.72 38.10
CA GLU A 54 8.41 -15.13 37.06
C GLU A 54 7.18 -14.22 37.00
N LEU A 55 6.70 -13.73 38.14
CA LEU A 55 5.63 -12.75 38.21
C LEU A 55 6.07 -11.41 37.60
N ASP A 56 7.30 -10.96 37.87
CA ASP A 56 7.86 -9.73 37.30
C ASP A 56 7.98 -9.83 35.77
N ARG A 57 8.44 -10.97 35.24
CA ARG A 57 8.47 -11.23 33.78
C ARG A 57 7.07 -11.13 33.19
N LEU A 58 6.07 -11.73 33.83
CA LEU A 58 4.68 -11.67 33.37
C LEU A 58 4.12 -10.24 33.43
N LEU A 59 4.46 -9.46 34.46
CA LEU A 59 4.02 -8.06 34.58
C LEU A 59 4.54 -7.20 33.44
N VAL A 60 5.81 -7.36 33.05
CA VAL A 60 6.40 -6.64 31.91
C VAL A 60 5.65 -6.94 30.61
N LEU A 61 5.20 -8.18 30.40
CA LEU A 61 4.44 -8.57 29.22
C LEU A 61 3.02 -7.97 29.17
N LEU A 62 2.44 -7.68 30.34
CA LEU A 62 1.06 -7.18 30.48
C LEU A 62 0.98 -5.65 30.52
N GLN A 63 2.10 -4.96 30.74
CA GLN A 63 2.12 -3.51 30.88
C GLN A 63 2.25 -2.81 29.52
N ILE A 64 1.44 -1.77 29.32
CA ILE A 64 1.59 -0.85 28.18
C ILE A 64 2.67 0.17 28.54
N PRO A 65 3.74 0.32 27.73
CA PRO A 65 4.70 1.39 27.93
C PRO A 65 4.00 2.76 27.87
N PRO A 66 4.27 3.66 28.83
CA PRO A 66 3.59 4.96 28.91
C PRO A 66 3.86 5.84 27.67
N GLU A 67 5.00 5.60 27.00
CA GLU A 67 5.39 6.26 25.76
C GLU A 67 4.42 6.00 24.60
N TYR A 68 3.78 4.82 24.59
CA TYR A 68 2.86 4.40 23.53
C TYR A 68 1.38 4.59 23.89
N GLU A 69 1.06 4.79 25.17
CA GLU A 69 -0.32 4.90 25.65
C GLU A 69 -1.07 6.05 24.97
N VAL A 70 -0.43 7.22 24.85
CA VAL A 70 -1.03 8.39 24.18
C VAL A 70 -1.25 8.08 22.70
N SER A 71 -0.26 7.53 21.99
CA SER A 71 -0.36 7.19 20.56
C SER A 71 -1.47 6.18 20.26
N LEU A 72 -1.65 5.17 21.13
CA LEU A 72 -2.63 4.09 20.93
C LEU A 72 -4.07 4.51 21.28
N THR A 73 -4.25 5.40 22.26
CA THR A 73 -5.59 5.80 22.74
C THR A 73 -6.09 7.09 22.10
N GLY A 74 -5.19 8.07 21.91
CA GLY A 74 -5.52 9.50 21.91
C GLY A 74 -4.80 10.34 20.85
N GLY A 75 -3.61 9.93 20.41
CA GLY A 75 -2.65 10.75 19.66
C GLY A 75 -3.09 11.14 18.26
N SER A 76 -2.53 12.24 17.74
CA SER A 76 -2.77 12.65 16.35
C SER A 76 -1.98 11.78 15.36
N PHE A 77 -2.48 11.70 14.13
CA PHE A 77 -1.83 11.01 13.01
C PHE A 77 -1.12 11.99 12.07
N ASP A 78 -0.71 13.14 12.59
CA ASP A 78 0.06 14.13 11.83
C ASP A 78 1.44 13.55 11.49
N GLU A 79 2.06 14.07 10.42
CA GLU A 79 3.35 13.58 9.91
C GLU A 79 4.43 13.49 11.00
N GLY A 80 4.50 14.48 11.90
CA GLY A 80 5.47 14.51 13.00
C GLY A 80 5.28 13.42 14.07
N ASN A 81 4.06 12.87 14.21
CA ASN A 81 3.76 11.80 15.16
C ASN A 81 3.72 10.41 14.50
N MET A 82 3.86 10.34 13.17
CA MET A 82 3.68 9.11 12.41
C MET A 82 4.66 8.00 12.82
N VAL A 83 5.94 8.33 13.03
CA VAL A 83 6.95 7.36 13.48
C VAL A 83 6.56 6.72 14.81
N LYS A 84 6.17 7.55 15.80
CA LYS A 84 5.72 7.08 17.12
C LYS A 84 4.45 6.23 17.04
N ASN A 85 3.52 6.59 16.15
CA ASN A 85 2.30 5.81 15.93
C ASN A 85 2.62 4.44 15.31
N ILE A 86 3.61 4.36 14.42
CA ILE A 86 4.07 3.09 13.84
C ILE A 86 4.71 2.21 14.92
N GLU A 87 5.66 2.75 15.68
CA GLU A 87 6.34 2.03 16.77
C GLU A 87 5.35 1.51 17.82
N ALA A 88 4.39 2.35 18.21
CA ALA A 88 3.33 1.97 19.13
C ALA A 88 2.45 0.83 18.57
N CYS A 89 2.12 0.89 17.27
CA CYS A 89 1.35 -0.15 16.59
C CYS A 89 2.14 -1.46 16.43
N GLU A 90 3.44 -1.38 16.13
CA GLU A 90 4.36 -2.52 16.07
C GLU A 90 4.47 -3.20 17.44
N TRP A 91 4.63 -2.40 18.50
CA TRP A 91 4.61 -2.88 19.87
C TRP A 91 3.28 -3.57 20.20
N LEU A 92 2.14 -2.94 19.91
CA LEU A 92 0.81 -3.51 20.19
C LEU A 92 0.59 -4.84 19.46
N THR A 93 1.01 -4.91 18.19
CA THR A 93 0.92 -6.13 17.38
C THR A 93 1.76 -7.25 18.00
N SER A 94 2.98 -6.93 18.43
CA SER A 94 3.89 -7.87 19.08
C SER A 94 3.37 -8.30 20.44
N ALA A 95 2.82 -7.38 21.24
CA ALA A 95 2.23 -7.64 22.53
C ALA A 95 1.02 -8.57 22.42
N ILE A 96 0.14 -8.36 21.44
CA ILE A 96 -0.99 -9.25 21.17
C ILE A 96 -0.48 -10.66 20.80
N LYS A 97 0.51 -10.77 19.91
CA LYS A 97 1.08 -12.06 19.50
C LYS A 97 1.78 -12.79 20.66
N ASN A 98 2.54 -12.09 21.49
CA ASN A 98 3.17 -12.67 22.67
C ASN A 98 2.10 -13.17 23.65
N LEU A 99 1.01 -12.42 23.76
CA LEU A 99 -0.19 -12.83 24.46
C LEU A 99 -1.14 -13.67 23.60
N GLU A 100 -0.67 -14.52 22.68
CA GLU A 100 -1.51 -15.55 22.02
C GLU A 100 -1.36 -16.90 22.73
N GLY A 101 -2.35 -17.80 22.55
CA GLY A 101 -2.36 -19.09 23.26
C GLY A 101 -1.24 -20.04 22.83
N SER A 102 -0.63 -19.82 21.66
CA SER A 102 0.46 -20.62 21.11
C SER A 102 1.84 -20.22 21.65
N ASN A 103 1.99 -18.98 22.12
CA ASN A 103 3.29 -18.42 22.54
C ASN A 103 3.43 -18.33 24.07
N LEU A 104 2.34 -18.58 24.81
CA LEU A 104 2.32 -18.62 26.26
C LEU A 104 2.09 -20.03 26.77
N ASP A 105 2.73 -20.34 27.89
CA ASP A 105 2.44 -21.57 28.63
C ASP A 105 0.91 -21.65 28.90
N PRO A 106 0.27 -22.79 28.59
CA PRO A 106 -1.15 -23.02 28.88
C PRO A 106 -1.57 -22.71 30.34
N CYS A 107 -0.64 -22.74 31.28
CA CYS A 107 -0.85 -22.33 32.66
C CYS A 107 -1.21 -20.83 32.77
N TYR A 108 -0.48 -19.96 32.07
CA TYR A 108 -0.73 -18.51 32.05
C TYR A 108 -2.02 -18.14 31.31
N ALA A 109 -2.40 -18.90 30.29
CA ALA A 109 -3.62 -18.65 29.52
C ALA A 109 -4.90 -18.73 30.37
N LYS A 110 -4.88 -19.49 31.47
CA LYS A 110 -6.02 -19.62 32.40
C LYS A 110 -6.10 -18.47 33.41
N LEU A 111 -5.02 -17.71 33.61
CA LEU A 111 -5.00 -16.61 34.55
C LEU A 111 -5.99 -15.52 34.13
N ARG A 112 -6.79 -15.05 35.09
CA ARG A 112 -7.76 -13.99 34.87
C ARG A 112 -7.10 -12.69 34.37
N ALA A 113 -6.00 -12.29 34.99
CA ALA A 113 -5.27 -11.07 34.61
C ALA A 113 -4.78 -11.10 33.15
N VAL A 114 -4.26 -12.24 32.69
CA VAL A 114 -3.80 -12.42 31.29
C VAL A 114 -4.97 -12.32 30.32
N ARG A 115 -6.13 -12.92 30.65
CA ARG A 115 -7.33 -12.83 29.81
C ARG A 115 -7.91 -11.42 29.74
N GLU A 116 -7.97 -10.71 30.86
CA GLU A 116 -8.43 -9.31 30.92
C GLU A 116 -7.51 -8.39 30.12
N LYS A 117 -6.19 -8.55 30.24
CA LYS A 117 -5.21 -7.77 29.48
C LYS A 117 -5.21 -8.07 27.98
N ARG A 118 -5.40 -9.34 27.58
CA ARG A 118 -5.64 -9.69 26.17
C ARG A 118 -6.86 -8.96 25.61
N ALA A 119 -7.96 -8.92 26.37
CA ALA A 119 -9.16 -8.20 25.94
C ALA A 119 -8.92 -6.69 25.83
N GLU A 120 -8.15 -6.11 26.76
CA GLU A 120 -7.72 -4.70 26.71
C GLU A 120 -6.89 -4.40 25.45
N PHE A 121 -5.90 -5.23 25.11
CA PHE A 121 -5.10 -5.04 23.89
C PHE A 121 -5.92 -5.19 22.62
N VAL A 122 -6.90 -6.10 22.59
CA VAL A 122 -7.83 -6.23 21.45
C VAL A 122 -8.70 -4.98 21.32
N LEU A 123 -9.22 -4.43 22.42
CA LEU A 123 -9.98 -3.18 22.42
C LEU A 123 -9.12 -2.00 21.93
N LEU A 124 -7.88 -1.94 22.39
CA LEU A 124 -6.91 -0.92 21.97
C LEU A 124 -6.60 -1.04 20.47
N LYS A 125 -6.42 -2.26 19.96
CA LYS A 125 -6.27 -2.56 18.53
C LYS A 125 -7.44 -2.01 17.73
N CYS A 126 -8.67 -2.36 18.12
CA CYS A 126 -9.88 -1.90 17.44
C CYS A 126 -10.01 -0.37 17.46
N THR A 127 -9.67 0.25 18.60
CA THR A 127 -9.73 1.71 18.77
C THR A 127 -8.71 2.41 17.87
N PHE A 128 -7.45 1.95 17.88
CA PHE A 128 -6.38 2.50 17.05
C PHE A 128 -6.70 2.37 15.56
N VAL A 129 -7.07 1.16 15.11
CA VAL A 129 -7.38 0.88 13.70
C VAL A 129 -8.55 1.71 13.21
N ARG A 130 -9.62 1.85 14.01
CA ARG A 130 -10.77 2.68 13.65
C ARG A 130 -10.37 4.13 13.45
N ARG A 131 -9.62 4.70 14.40
CA ARG A 131 -9.16 6.09 14.33
C ARG A 131 -8.21 6.33 13.16
N ALA A 132 -7.24 5.45 12.98
CA ALA A 132 -6.27 5.55 11.90
C ALA A 132 -6.94 5.45 10.53
N SER A 133 -7.89 4.52 10.37
CA SER A 133 -8.65 4.36 9.13
C SER A 133 -9.56 5.56 8.86
N GLU A 134 -10.19 6.12 9.90
CA GLU A 134 -11.02 7.33 9.77
C GLU A 134 -10.18 8.56 9.38
N PHE A 135 -9.00 8.71 9.99
CA PHE A 135 -8.05 9.76 9.62
C PHE A 135 -7.63 9.64 8.16
N LEU A 136 -7.16 8.47 7.71
CA LEU A 136 -6.69 8.27 6.33
C LEU A 136 -7.82 8.45 5.30
N ARG A 137 -9.04 8.00 5.64
CA ARG A 137 -10.22 8.17 4.78
C ARG A 137 -10.59 9.63 4.56
N ASN A 138 -10.26 10.52 5.49
CA ASN A 138 -10.49 11.96 5.37
C ASN A 138 -9.26 12.69 4.79
N TYR A 139 -8.06 12.26 5.16
CA TYR A 139 -6.81 12.87 4.76
C TYR A 139 -6.58 12.76 3.25
N PHE A 140 -6.70 11.57 2.65
CA PHE A 140 -6.39 11.42 1.22
C PHE A 140 -7.31 12.24 0.32
N PRO A 141 -8.66 12.21 0.49
CA PRO A 141 -9.52 13.10 -0.28
C PRO A 141 -9.21 14.58 -0.04
N SER A 142 -8.91 14.99 1.20
CA SER A 142 -8.57 16.40 1.48
C SER A 142 -7.27 16.85 0.81
N LEU A 143 -6.28 15.94 0.71
CA LEU A 143 -5.02 16.20 0.00
C LEU A 143 -5.27 16.37 -1.50
N ILE A 144 -6.09 15.49 -2.08
CA ILE A 144 -6.46 15.55 -3.50
C ILE A 144 -7.31 16.78 -3.80
N ASP A 145 -8.27 17.11 -2.95
CA ASP A 145 -9.10 18.32 -3.05
C ASP A 145 -8.24 19.60 -2.97
N SER A 146 -7.19 19.60 -2.15
CA SER A 146 -6.25 20.71 -2.09
C SER A 146 -5.54 20.92 -3.44
N MET A 147 -5.14 19.85 -4.12
CA MET A 147 -4.57 19.95 -5.47
C MET A 147 -5.59 20.40 -6.50
N LEU A 148 -6.82 19.90 -6.41
CA LEU A 148 -7.93 20.24 -7.29
C LEU A 148 -8.30 21.74 -7.24
N ASN A 149 -8.06 22.39 -6.10
CA ASN A 149 -8.36 23.80 -5.87
C ASN A 149 -7.19 24.74 -6.19
N ASP A 150 -5.99 24.21 -6.29
CA ASP A 150 -4.80 24.98 -6.61
C ASP A 150 -4.76 25.27 -8.12
N LYS A 151 -4.88 26.57 -8.45
CA LYS A 151 -5.00 27.04 -9.84
C LYS A 151 -3.69 26.91 -10.61
N ASP A 152 -2.57 26.75 -9.91
CA ASP A 152 -1.25 26.62 -10.54
C ASP A 152 -0.95 25.19 -11.00
N ASN A 153 -1.74 24.20 -10.58
CA ASN A 153 -1.63 22.81 -11.06
C ASN A 153 -2.34 22.57 -12.40
N PHE A 154 -3.18 23.52 -12.83
CA PHE A 154 -3.95 23.43 -14.07
C PHE A 154 -3.40 24.39 -15.11
N THR A 155 -3.56 24.00 -16.38
CA THR A 155 -2.98 24.72 -17.52
C THR A 155 -3.34 26.21 -17.50
N GLN A 156 -2.34 27.07 -17.27
CA GLN A 156 -2.46 28.50 -17.47
C GLN A 156 -2.44 28.79 -18.97
N LYS A 157 -3.42 29.57 -19.45
CA LYS A 157 -3.66 29.93 -20.87
C LYS A 157 -2.38 29.93 -21.71
N GLY A 158 -2.24 28.94 -22.60
CA GLY A 158 -1.13 28.85 -23.56
C GLY A 158 0.07 28.00 -23.15
N LEU A 159 0.16 27.47 -21.93
CA LEU A 159 1.23 26.56 -21.51
C LEU A 159 0.65 25.20 -21.06
N LEU A 160 0.60 24.22 -21.97
CA LEU A 160 0.19 22.85 -21.67
C LEU A 160 1.10 22.26 -20.58
N GLN A 161 0.61 22.19 -19.35
CA GLN A 161 1.30 21.53 -18.25
C GLN A 161 0.89 20.07 -18.21
N ARG A 162 1.87 19.17 -18.17
CA ARG A 162 1.64 17.74 -17.98
C ARG A 162 1.19 17.51 -16.53
N PRO A 163 0.14 16.71 -16.27
CA PRO A 163 -0.23 16.37 -14.91
C PRO A 163 0.96 15.69 -14.20
N ASP A 164 1.26 16.16 -12.99
CA ASP A 164 2.33 15.61 -12.15
C ASP A 164 1.79 15.35 -10.74
N HIS A 165 1.85 14.08 -10.34
CA HIS A 165 1.33 13.59 -9.07
C HIS A 165 2.44 13.28 -8.06
N ALA A 166 3.70 13.67 -8.32
CA ALA A 166 4.84 13.30 -7.49
C ALA A 166 4.73 13.75 -6.02
N ASP A 167 4.36 15.02 -5.78
CA ASP A 167 4.24 15.56 -4.42
C ASP A 167 3.09 14.90 -3.62
N MET A 168 1.94 14.68 -4.29
CA MET A 168 0.82 13.93 -3.71
C MET A 168 1.23 12.52 -3.32
N ARG A 169 1.90 11.81 -4.23
CA ARG A 169 2.38 10.44 -3.99
C ARG A 169 3.38 10.41 -2.84
N TYR A 170 4.26 11.41 -2.74
CA TYR A 170 5.21 11.54 -1.62
C TYR A 170 4.48 11.66 -0.29
N LYS A 171 3.51 12.57 -0.18
CA LYS A 171 2.70 12.75 1.05
C LYS A 171 1.89 11.50 1.40
N CYS A 172 1.29 10.84 0.41
CA CYS A 172 0.62 9.55 0.61
C CYS A 172 1.58 8.48 1.15
N ARG A 173 2.80 8.39 0.60
CA ARG A 173 3.81 7.38 0.99
C ARG A 173 4.23 7.48 2.46
N THR A 174 4.19 8.67 3.07
CA THR A 174 4.43 8.85 4.52
C THR A 174 3.53 7.92 5.36
N TYR A 175 2.34 7.58 4.86
CA TYR A 175 1.36 6.74 5.53
C TYR A 175 1.35 5.27 5.06
N ALA A 176 2.22 4.89 4.12
CA ALA A 176 2.23 3.53 3.55
C ALA A 176 2.47 2.45 4.61
N ARG A 177 3.39 2.70 5.56
CA ARG A 177 3.67 1.76 6.64
C ARG A 177 2.49 1.58 7.59
N LEU A 178 1.75 2.65 7.87
CA LEU A 178 0.51 2.58 8.66
C LEU A 178 -0.56 1.74 7.96
N LEU A 179 -0.74 1.93 6.64
CA LEU A 179 -1.68 1.13 5.84
C LEU A 179 -1.37 -0.37 5.89
N GLN A 180 -0.08 -0.74 5.83
CA GLN A 180 0.34 -2.14 5.99
C GLN A 180 -0.09 -2.70 7.35
N PHE A 181 0.10 -1.95 8.44
CA PHE A 181 -0.34 -2.37 9.77
C PHE A 181 -1.84 -2.48 9.86
N ILE A 182 -2.59 -1.49 9.36
CA ILE A 182 -4.06 -1.54 9.32
C ILE A 182 -4.55 -2.78 8.57
N LYS A 183 -4.00 -3.08 7.38
CA LYS A 183 -4.33 -4.31 6.62
C LYS A 183 -4.07 -5.57 7.43
N SER A 184 -2.96 -5.61 8.18
CA SER A 184 -2.60 -6.78 9.00
C SER A 184 -3.50 -6.97 10.23
N LEU A 185 -3.96 -5.86 10.83
CA LEU A 185 -4.77 -5.87 12.04
C LEU A 185 -6.26 -6.04 11.75
N ASP A 186 -6.77 -5.41 10.68
CA ASP A 186 -8.15 -5.49 10.23
C ASP A 186 -8.28 -5.27 8.71
N LYS A 187 -8.45 -6.37 7.97
CA LYS A 187 -8.64 -6.36 6.52
C LYS A 187 -9.92 -5.64 6.08
N SER A 188 -10.94 -5.57 6.94
CA SER A 188 -12.25 -4.98 6.58
C SER A 188 -12.18 -3.47 6.33
N CYS A 189 -11.22 -2.80 6.95
CA CYS A 189 -11.01 -1.35 6.82
C CYS A 189 -10.42 -0.95 5.46
N MET A 190 -9.82 -1.90 4.72
CA MET A 190 -9.18 -1.61 3.43
C MET A 190 -10.19 -1.25 2.34
N ILE A 191 -11.38 -1.86 2.33
CA ILE A 191 -12.36 -1.62 1.26
C ILE A 191 -12.85 -0.16 1.26
N PRO A 192 -13.33 0.41 2.39
CA PRO A 192 -13.71 1.83 2.41
C PRO A 192 -12.57 2.79 2.12
N LEU A 193 -11.35 2.47 2.55
CA LEU A 193 -10.15 3.30 2.30
C LEU A 193 -9.80 3.35 0.81
N ARG A 194 -9.78 2.18 0.15
CA ARG A 194 -9.54 2.06 -1.29
C ARG A 194 -10.57 2.86 -2.08
N LYS A 195 -11.87 2.71 -1.77
CA LYS A 195 -12.95 3.45 -2.44
C LYS A 195 -12.83 4.96 -2.28
N ALA A 196 -12.61 5.44 -1.06
CA ALA A 196 -12.47 6.88 -0.81
C ALA A 196 -11.32 7.49 -1.62
N TYR A 197 -10.17 6.82 -1.66
CA TYR A 197 -9.01 7.24 -2.45
C TYR A 197 -9.25 7.19 -3.96
N CYS A 198 -9.78 6.07 -4.47
CA CYS A 198 -10.06 5.90 -5.90
C CYS A 198 -11.08 6.93 -6.39
N HIS A 199 -12.12 7.19 -5.60
CA HIS A 199 -13.13 8.20 -5.91
C HIS A 199 -12.52 9.60 -5.98
N SER A 200 -11.74 10.03 -4.99
CA SER A 200 -11.11 11.35 -5.01
C SER A 200 -10.11 11.49 -6.16
N LEU A 201 -9.31 10.46 -6.44
CA LEU A 201 -8.34 10.49 -7.52
C LEU A 201 -9.01 10.49 -8.89
N ASN A 202 -10.13 9.78 -9.07
CA ASN A 202 -10.94 9.84 -10.27
C ASN A 202 -11.37 11.27 -10.58
N LEU A 203 -11.86 12.02 -9.58
CA LEU A 203 -12.28 13.41 -9.76
C LEU A 203 -11.14 14.30 -10.24
N LEU A 204 -9.93 14.12 -9.70
CA LEU A 204 -8.73 14.84 -10.13
C LEU A 204 -8.38 14.50 -11.58
N ILE A 205 -8.18 13.22 -11.89
CA ILE A 205 -7.77 12.76 -13.23
C ILE A 205 -8.79 13.17 -14.29
N ARG A 206 -10.10 13.05 -13.99
CA ARG A 206 -11.18 13.47 -14.90
C ARG A 206 -11.16 14.97 -15.17
N ARG A 207 -10.88 15.78 -14.15
CA ARG A 207 -10.79 17.22 -14.31
C ARG A 207 -9.57 17.61 -15.13
N GLU A 208 -8.42 17.05 -14.84
CA GLU A 208 -7.18 17.27 -15.59
C GLU A 208 -7.32 16.86 -17.06
N ALA A 209 -7.88 15.67 -17.33
CA ALA A 209 -8.12 15.18 -18.69
C ALA A 209 -9.04 16.11 -19.48
N ARG A 210 -10.11 16.59 -18.85
CA ARG A 210 -11.07 17.51 -19.47
C ARG A 210 -10.45 18.88 -19.76
N GLU A 211 -9.73 19.45 -18.80
CA GLU A 211 -9.08 20.75 -18.98
C GLU A 211 -7.96 20.68 -20.03
N TYR A 212 -7.15 19.62 -20.02
CA TYR A 212 -6.10 19.36 -21.00
C TYR A 212 -6.68 19.18 -22.42
N SER A 213 -7.73 18.37 -22.56
CA SER A 213 -8.44 18.17 -23.85
C SER A 213 -9.05 19.47 -24.36
N ASN A 214 -9.65 20.28 -23.48
CA ASN A 214 -10.20 21.57 -23.85
C ASN A 214 -9.13 22.56 -24.32
N GLU A 215 -7.97 22.60 -23.65
CA GLU A 215 -6.88 23.49 -24.06
C GLU A 215 -6.31 23.08 -25.42
N LEU A 216 -6.06 21.78 -25.66
CA LEU A 216 -5.60 21.27 -26.96
C LEU A 216 -6.56 21.64 -28.11
N ARG A 217 -7.87 21.60 -27.84
CA ARG A 217 -8.89 21.98 -28.82
C ARG A 217 -8.97 23.49 -29.03
N ASN A 218 -8.63 24.28 -28.02
CA ASN A 218 -8.64 25.74 -28.07
C ASN A 218 -7.37 26.30 -28.75
N SER A 219 -6.19 25.72 -28.47
CA SER A 219 -4.93 26.10 -29.13
C SER A 219 -5.00 25.89 -30.64
N SER A 220 -5.62 24.78 -31.09
CA SER A 220 -5.84 24.49 -32.52
C SER A 220 -6.86 25.44 -33.18
N LYS A 221 -7.80 26.03 -32.42
CA LYS A 221 -8.75 27.04 -32.94
C LYS A 221 -8.15 28.43 -33.04
N ALA A 222 -7.32 28.84 -32.09
CA ALA A 222 -6.68 30.16 -32.07
C ALA A 222 -5.74 30.37 -33.28
N SER A 223 -5.22 29.28 -33.87
CA SER A 223 -4.42 29.32 -35.10
C SER A 223 -5.24 29.66 -36.36
N LYS A 224 -6.56 29.39 -36.39
CA LYS A 224 -7.39 29.63 -37.59
C LYS A 224 -7.85 31.09 -37.76
N SER A 225 -7.62 31.96 -36.77
CA SER A 225 -8.01 33.39 -36.84
C SER A 225 -6.93 34.32 -37.37
N SER A 226 -5.80 33.83 -37.89
CA SER A 226 -4.88 34.69 -38.63
C SER A 226 -5.40 34.93 -40.05
N THR A 227 -6.03 36.08 -40.26
CA THR A 227 -6.24 36.68 -41.58
C THR A 227 -5.00 36.53 -42.46
N PRO A 228 -5.13 36.17 -43.76
CA PRO A 228 -3.98 36.09 -44.65
C PRO A 228 -3.53 37.52 -44.96
N SER A 229 -2.56 38.03 -44.21
CA SER A 229 -1.90 39.29 -44.55
C SER A 229 -0.81 39.01 -45.58
N PHE A 230 -0.96 39.68 -46.70
CA PHE A 230 -0.06 39.74 -47.84
C PHE A 230 1.40 40.06 -47.44
N GLU A 231 2.28 39.55 -48.28
CA GLU A 231 3.73 39.37 -48.23
C GLU A 231 4.57 40.63 -47.93
N GLY A 232 5.65 40.46 -47.15
CA GLY A 232 6.72 41.45 -46.96
C GLY A 232 7.94 40.79 -46.30
N PRO A 233 9.16 40.90 -46.86
CA PRO A 233 10.32 40.15 -46.36
C PRO A 233 11.12 40.96 -45.34
N ALA A 234 11.36 40.36 -44.16
CA ALA A 234 12.58 40.46 -43.34
C ALA A 234 12.24 40.31 -41.85
N GLY A 235 13.00 39.46 -41.16
CA GLY A 235 13.03 39.40 -39.70
C GLY A 235 12.91 37.98 -39.14
N ALA A 236 13.95 37.17 -39.35
CA ALA A 236 14.11 35.91 -38.64
C ALA A 236 14.32 36.18 -37.14
N ASN A 237 13.29 35.92 -36.34
CA ASN A 237 13.33 35.39 -34.96
C ASN A 237 11.96 35.57 -34.30
N GLN A 238 11.03 34.67 -34.62
CA GLN A 238 9.96 34.29 -33.69
C GLN A 238 9.98 32.77 -33.57
N PRO A 239 9.79 32.18 -32.37
CA PRO A 239 9.54 30.76 -32.28
C PRO A 239 8.25 30.49 -33.03
N ALA A 240 8.34 29.71 -34.11
CA ALA A 240 7.22 29.33 -34.93
C ALA A 240 6.15 28.68 -34.05
N GLY A 241 4.99 29.35 -33.89
CA GLY A 241 3.79 28.70 -33.41
C GLY A 241 3.38 27.66 -34.45
N ILE A 242 3.83 26.42 -34.25
CA ILE A 242 3.42 25.28 -35.07
C ILE A 242 1.91 25.13 -34.86
N ALA A 243 1.15 25.23 -35.94
CA ALA A 243 -0.26 24.94 -35.93
C ALA A 243 -0.43 23.44 -35.62
N ASP A 244 -0.81 23.11 -34.39
CA ASP A 244 -1.02 21.72 -33.99
C ASP A 244 -2.14 21.10 -34.85
N SER A 245 -1.77 20.10 -35.64
CA SER A 245 -2.71 19.27 -36.38
C SER A 245 -3.68 18.57 -35.41
N PRO A 246 -4.94 18.32 -35.76
CA PRO A 246 -5.86 17.55 -34.91
C PRO A 246 -5.29 16.17 -34.49
N ALA A 247 -4.48 15.53 -35.33
CA ALA A 247 -3.76 14.31 -34.98
C ALA A 247 -2.64 14.52 -33.95
N GLU A 248 -1.99 15.69 -33.96
CA GLU A 248 -0.95 16.06 -33.00
C GLU A 248 -1.54 16.37 -31.62
N ALA A 249 -2.73 16.97 -31.57
CA ALA A 249 -3.49 17.13 -30.33
C ALA A 249 -3.83 15.77 -29.69
N TYR A 250 -4.30 14.80 -30.49
CA TYR A 250 -4.51 13.42 -30.00
C TYR A 250 -3.21 12.78 -29.48
N SER A 251 -2.12 12.93 -30.24
CA SER A 251 -0.79 12.46 -29.84
C SER A 251 -0.36 13.04 -28.48
N LYS A 252 -0.51 14.35 -28.27
CA LYS A 252 -0.21 15.02 -27.00
C LYS A 252 -1.07 14.48 -25.85
N MET A 253 -2.35 14.23 -26.09
CA MET A 253 -3.25 13.65 -25.08
C MET A 253 -2.81 12.24 -24.66
N ILE A 254 -2.56 11.34 -25.61
CA ILE A 254 -2.12 9.96 -25.32
C ILE A 254 -0.75 9.95 -24.64
N THR A 255 0.20 10.73 -25.14
CA THR A 255 1.57 10.77 -24.60
C THR A 255 1.65 11.33 -23.19
N ALA A 256 0.73 12.24 -22.81
CA ALA A 256 0.65 12.76 -21.45
C ALA A 256 -0.06 11.78 -20.50
N PHE A 257 -1.24 11.27 -20.88
CA PHE A 257 -2.10 10.54 -19.96
C PHE A 257 -1.81 9.04 -19.89
N ILE A 258 -1.49 8.33 -20.98
CA ILE A 258 -1.30 6.87 -20.89
C ILE A 258 -0.20 6.49 -19.89
N PRO A 259 1.00 7.11 -19.89
CA PRO A 259 2.00 6.84 -18.85
C PRO A 259 1.51 7.19 -17.44
N LEU A 260 0.78 8.30 -17.29
CA LEU A 260 0.22 8.72 -16.01
C LEU A 260 -0.77 7.69 -15.45
N LEU A 261 -1.69 7.18 -16.28
CA LEU A 261 -2.68 6.18 -15.88
C LEU A 261 -2.02 4.85 -15.48
N VAL A 262 -0.98 4.45 -16.23
CA VAL A 262 -0.17 3.27 -15.88
C VAL A 262 0.53 3.49 -14.54
N ASP A 263 1.19 4.63 -14.35
CA ASP A 263 1.88 4.94 -13.11
C ASP A 263 0.92 5.01 -11.91
N GLU A 264 -0.29 5.56 -12.08
CA GLU A 264 -1.33 5.57 -11.03
C GLU A 264 -1.85 4.18 -10.72
N SER A 265 -2.06 3.33 -11.74
CA SER A 265 -2.47 1.93 -11.53
C SER A 265 -1.43 1.15 -10.73
N LEU A 266 -0.15 1.33 -11.03
CA LEU A 266 0.95 0.73 -10.30
C LEU A 266 1.05 1.32 -8.89
N PHE A 267 0.96 2.64 -8.75
CA PHE A 267 1.00 3.29 -7.45
C PHE A 267 -0.11 2.78 -6.55
N LEU A 268 -1.37 2.72 -7.03
CA LEU A 268 -2.51 2.20 -6.30
C LEU A 268 -2.26 0.77 -5.82
N ALA A 269 -1.80 -0.12 -6.72
CA ALA A 269 -1.55 -1.52 -6.39
C ALA A 269 -0.56 -1.67 -5.23
N HIS A 270 0.56 -0.95 -5.28
CA HIS A 270 1.59 -1.01 -4.22
C HIS A 270 1.13 -0.29 -2.94
N PHE A 271 0.58 0.92 -3.07
CA PHE A 271 0.21 1.78 -1.95
C PHE A 271 -0.94 1.20 -1.12
N MET A 272 -1.97 0.66 -1.78
CA MET A 272 -3.12 0.03 -1.12
C MET A 272 -2.88 -1.45 -0.75
N CYS A 273 -1.62 -1.87 -0.75
CA CYS A 273 -1.15 -3.16 -0.28
C CYS A 273 -1.84 -4.34 -0.98
N PHE A 274 -1.99 -4.30 -2.30
CA PHE A 274 -2.46 -5.46 -3.07
C PHE A 274 -1.34 -6.49 -3.24
N GLU A 275 -1.67 -7.78 -3.16
CA GLU A 275 -0.77 -8.89 -3.43
C GLU A 275 -0.74 -9.16 -4.93
N VAL A 276 0.00 -8.31 -5.66
CA VAL A 276 0.23 -8.52 -7.09
C VAL A 276 1.35 -9.57 -7.24
N PRO A 277 1.17 -10.61 -8.06
CA PRO A 277 2.27 -11.50 -8.42
C PRO A 277 3.31 -10.67 -9.20
N THR A 278 4.41 -10.32 -8.54
CA THR A 278 5.55 -9.72 -9.23
C THR A 278 6.15 -10.78 -10.14
N SER A 279 5.94 -10.64 -11.45
CA SER A 279 6.83 -11.25 -12.43
C SER A 279 8.20 -10.57 -12.24
N ASP A 280 9.20 -11.39 -11.94
CA ASP A 280 10.62 -11.06 -11.73
C ASP A 280 11.01 -10.53 -10.35
N GLY A 281 11.82 -11.37 -9.68
CA GLY A 281 12.71 -10.93 -8.62
C GLY A 281 13.78 -10.02 -9.20
N SER A 282 13.85 -8.80 -8.69
CA SER A 282 15.06 -7.99 -8.71
C SER A 282 15.21 -7.45 -7.30
N ASP A 283 16.13 -8.07 -6.55
CA ASP A 283 16.71 -7.48 -5.37
C ASP A 283 17.13 -6.05 -5.71
N SER A 284 16.50 -5.07 -5.07
CA SER A 284 17.04 -3.72 -4.96
C SER A 284 17.74 -3.68 -3.61
N ASP A 285 18.96 -4.18 -3.58
CA ASP A 285 19.91 -3.90 -2.52
C ASP A 285 20.22 -2.39 -2.54
N GLU A 286 19.60 -1.64 -1.64
CA GLU A 286 20.28 -0.48 -1.05
C GLU A 286 20.34 -0.69 0.47
N ASP A 287 21.52 -1.16 0.88
CA ASP A 287 22.03 -1.21 2.25
C ASP A 287 22.06 0.22 2.84
N SER A 288 21.50 0.46 4.02
CA SER A 288 22.35 0.49 5.22
C SER A 288 21.55 0.43 6.51
N THR A 289 21.77 -0.64 7.28
CA THR A 289 21.94 -0.76 8.75
C THR A 289 21.36 -2.06 9.34
N PRO A 290 22.01 -2.63 10.37
CA PRO A 290 22.30 -4.06 10.39
C PRO A 290 21.19 -4.92 11.00
N LYS A 291 20.97 -6.07 10.36
CA LYS A 291 20.12 -7.17 10.82
C LYS A 291 20.75 -7.87 12.02
N THR A 292 20.04 -7.92 13.15
CA THR A 292 20.18 -8.98 14.15
C THR A 292 19.35 -10.18 13.75
N SER A 293 20.01 -11.33 13.74
CA SER A 293 19.55 -12.66 13.34
C SER A 293 18.34 -13.18 14.12
N GLY A 294 17.40 -13.79 13.39
CA GLY A 294 16.34 -14.64 13.95
C GLY A 294 15.60 -15.41 12.84
N SER A 295 16.13 -16.59 12.51
CA SER A 295 15.60 -17.53 11.52
C SER A 295 14.17 -17.99 11.83
N SER A 296 13.30 -18.00 10.83
CA SER A 296 12.17 -18.93 10.70
C SER A 296 11.71 -18.98 9.25
N GLY A 297 12.20 -19.99 8.53
CA GLY A 297 11.73 -20.29 7.18
C GLY A 297 10.33 -20.90 7.20
N SER A 298 9.40 -20.26 6.50
CA SER A 298 8.17 -20.91 6.03
C SER A 298 8.08 -20.70 4.53
N SER A 299 8.18 -21.78 3.76
CA SER A 299 7.96 -21.79 2.32
C SER A 299 6.49 -21.41 2.03
N ALA A 300 6.28 -20.26 1.42
CA ALA A 300 4.97 -19.85 0.95
C ALA A 300 4.64 -20.64 -0.34
N LYS A 301 3.67 -21.57 -0.25
CA LYS A 301 2.95 -22.06 -1.43
C LYS A 301 2.18 -20.90 -2.07
N PRO A 302 2.07 -20.81 -3.41
CA PRO A 302 1.22 -19.81 -4.04
C PRO A 302 -0.23 -20.13 -3.69
N SER A 303 -0.87 -19.22 -2.97
CA SER A 303 -2.23 -19.38 -2.47
C SER A 303 -3.24 -18.91 -3.52
N ASN A 304 -4.40 -19.57 -3.59
CA ASN A 304 -5.57 -19.17 -4.41
C ASN A 304 -6.09 -17.73 -4.17
N ASN A 305 -5.48 -16.97 -3.24
CA ASN A 305 -5.89 -15.62 -2.88
C ASN A 305 -5.43 -14.55 -3.88
N SER A 306 -4.40 -14.80 -4.68
CA SER A 306 -3.88 -13.82 -5.64
C SER A 306 -4.91 -13.44 -6.70
N SER A 307 -5.69 -14.41 -7.18
CA SER A 307 -6.75 -14.17 -8.17
C SER A 307 -7.90 -13.30 -7.62
N ALA A 308 -8.25 -13.47 -6.34
CA ALA A 308 -9.30 -12.67 -5.71
C ALA A 308 -8.83 -11.22 -5.45
N ASP A 309 -7.58 -11.03 -5.00
CA ASP A 309 -7.03 -9.68 -4.77
C ASP A 309 -6.80 -8.92 -6.09
N LEU A 310 -6.44 -9.63 -7.17
CA LEU A 310 -6.42 -9.08 -8.53
C LEU A 310 -7.82 -8.65 -9.02
N GLY A 311 -8.87 -9.41 -8.70
CA GLY A 311 -10.25 -9.02 -8.98
C GLY A 311 -10.63 -7.70 -8.29
N VAL A 312 -10.33 -7.59 -6.99
CA VAL A 312 -10.61 -6.37 -6.20
C VAL A 312 -9.75 -5.20 -6.69
N LEU A 313 -8.51 -5.45 -7.12
CA LEU A 313 -7.65 -4.43 -7.72
C LEU A 313 -8.27 -3.90 -9.01
N ASN A 314 -8.75 -4.79 -9.89
CA ASN A 314 -9.41 -4.38 -11.13
C ASN A 314 -10.69 -3.58 -10.88
N GLU A 315 -11.50 -3.94 -9.87
CA GLU A 315 -12.66 -3.13 -9.47
C GLU A 315 -12.24 -1.72 -9.00
N CYS A 316 -11.17 -1.62 -8.21
CA CYS A 316 -10.66 -0.32 -7.75
C CYS A 316 -10.08 0.51 -8.91
N LEU A 317 -9.37 -0.13 -9.84
CA LEU A 317 -8.84 0.52 -11.04
C LEU A 317 -9.96 1.02 -11.95
N GLN A 318 -11.01 0.22 -12.11
CA GLN A 318 -12.21 0.63 -12.84
C GLN A 318 -12.86 1.85 -12.16
N GLU A 319 -13.08 1.84 -10.85
CA GLU A 319 -13.63 2.99 -10.12
C GLU A 319 -12.73 4.24 -10.23
N MET A 320 -11.40 4.06 -10.17
CA MET A 320 -10.43 5.15 -10.29
C MET A 320 -10.39 5.77 -11.69
N LEU A 321 -10.56 4.98 -12.74
CA LEU A 321 -10.39 5.41 -14.13
C LEU A 321 -11.72 5.56 -14.89
N ASP A 322 -12.86 5.34 -14.23
CA ASP A 322 -14.16 5.38 -14.88
C ASP A 322 -14.48 6.75 -15.50
N GLY A 323 -15.01 6.67 -16.71
CA GLY A 323 -15.46 7.78 -17.55
C GLY A 323 -14.35 8.67 -18.13
N ILE A 324 -13.06 8.41 -17.88
CA ILE A 324 -11.97 9.16 -18.52
C ILE A 324 -12.00 8.96 -20.05
N GLN A 325 -12.49 7.82 -20.51
CA GLN A 325 -12.67 7.49 -21.92
C GLN A 325 -13.47 8.55 -22.67
N GLU A 326 -14.44 9.21 -22.03
CA GLU A 326 -15.26 10.24 -22.66
C GLU A 326 -14.44 11.45 -23.13
N ASP A 327 -13.40 11.81 -22.37
CA ASP A 327 -12.54 12.94 -22.69
C ASP A 327 -11.59 12.59 -23.87
N PHE A 328 -11.15 11.32 -23.98
CA PHE A 328 -10.43 10.82 -25.16
C PHE A 328 -11.34 10.69 -26.38
N TYR A 329 -12.56 10.18 -26.23
CA TYR A 329 -13.53 10.11 -27.32
C TYR A 329 -13.87 11.49 -27.87
N ALA A 330 -13.99 12.50 -27.00
CA ALA A 330 -14.24 13.86 -27.40
C ALA A 330 -13.13 14.43 -28.30
N ILE A 331 -11.85 14.09 -28.05
CA ILE A 331 -10.74 14.55 -28.89
C ILE A 331 -10.70 13.80 -30.22
N VAL A 332 -10.93 12.48 -30.24
CA VAL A 332 -10.98 11.66 -31.46
C VAL A 332 -12.11 12.12 -32.39
N ASP A 333 -13.31 12.31 -31.84
CA ASP A 333 -14.47 12.78 -32.60
C ASP A 333 -14.27 14.22 -33.12
N TRP A 334 -13.62 15.07 -32.33
CA TRP A 334 -13.28 16.44 -32.74
C TRP A 334 -12.24 16.44 -33.87
N ALA A 335 -11.19 15.62 -33.76
CA ALA A 335 -10.17 15.47 -34.79
C ALA A 335 -10.77 14.96 -36.10
N PHE A 336 -11.61 13.93 -36.03
CA PHE A 336 -12.34 13.38 -37.18
C PHE A 336 -13.24 14.41 -37.87
N LYS A 337 -13.96 15.24 -37.08
CA LYS A 337 -14.80 16.32 -37.63
C LYS A 337 -14.00 17.39 -38.38
N LEU A 338 -12.76 17.62 -37.98
CA LEU A 338 -11.88 18.60 -38.61
C LEU A 338 -11.19 18.04 -39.85
N ASP A 339 -10.66 16.83 -39.75
CA ASP A 339 -9.96 16.14 -40.82
C ASP A 339 -10.18 14.61 -40.70
N PRO A 340 -10.99 14.01 -41.57
CA PRO A 340 -11.22 12.56 -41.56
C PRO A 340 -9.96 11.72 -41.80
N LEU A 341 -8.92 12.25 -42.44
CA LEU A 341 -7.66 11.53 -42.67
C LEU A 341 -6.79 11.43 -41.42
N SER A 342 -7.07 12.25 -40.39
CA SER A 342 -6.40 12.17 -39.10
C SER A 342 -6.61 10.82 -38.40
N CYS A 343 -7.59 10.00 -38.81
CA CYS A 343 -7.74 8.63 -38.33
C CYS A 343 -6.50 7.76 -38.53
N ILE A 344 -5.73 7.95 -39.61
CA ILE A 344 -4.54 7.14 -39.91
C ILE A 344 -3.42 7.36 -38.88
N PRO A 345 -2.95 8.60 -38.62
CA PRO A 345 -1.96 8.84 -37.58
C PRO A 345 -2.49 8.52 -36.17
N MET A 346 -3.78 8.77 -35.89
CA MET A 346 -4.38 8.40 -34.59
C MET A 346 -4.35 6.87 -34.36
N HIS A 347 -4.68 6.07 -35.38
CA HIS A 347 -4.60 4.61 -35.31
C HIS A 347 -3.17 4.15 -35.03
N GLY A 348 -2.21 4.61 -35.83
CA GLY A 348 -0.80 4.22 -35.68
C GLY A 348 -0.15 4.64 -34.36
N ILE A 349 -0.63 5.71 -33.70
CA ILE A 349 -0.20 6.06 -32.34
C ILE A 349 -0.81 5.09 -31.33
N THR A 350 -2.10 4.78 -31.45
CA THR A 350 -2.82 3.89 -30.53
C THR A 350 -2.22 2.48 -30.55
N ASP A 351 -1.95 1.93 -31.74
CA ASP A 351 -1.33 0.60 -31.91
C ASP A 351 0.04 0.50 -31.23
N ARG A 352 0.84 1.58 -31.27
CA ARG A 352 2.15 1.61 -30.60
C ARG A 352 2.02 1.51 -29.09
N TYR A 353 0.99 2.15 -28.52
CA TYR A 353 0.74 2.08 -27.07
C TYR A 353 0.16 0.71 -26.68
N ILE A 354 -0.74 0.13 -27.49
CA ILE A 354 -1.24 -1.24 -27.29
C ILE A 354 -0.09 -2.24 -27.31
N ALA A 355 0.78 -2.19 -28.33
CA ALA A 355 1.93 -3.09 -28.45
C ALA A 355 2.97 -2.91 -27.31
N GLY A 356 3.07 -1.70 -26.76
CA GLY A 356 3.95 -1.37 -25.65
C GLY A 356 3.40 -1.80 -24.28
N GLN A 357 2.10 -2.07 -24.16
CA GLN A 357 1.42 -2.31 -22.90
C GLN A 357 1.34 -3.82 -22.60
N LYS A 358 2.21 -4.29 -21.69
CA LYS A 358 2.31 -5.71 -21.30
C LYS A 358 2.08 -5.97 -19.81
N THR A 359 1.74 -4.95 -19.02
CA THR A 359 1.65 -5.05 -17.56
C THR A 359 0.24 -5.48 -17.14
N GLU A 360 0.14 -6.61 -16.42
CA GLU A 360 -1.14 -7.14 -15.90
C GLU A 360 -1.91 -6.14 -15.01
N VAL A 361 -1.18 -5.27 -14.30
CA VAL A 361 -1.72 -4.24 -13.40
C VAL A 361 -2.39 -3.08 -14.17
N ALA A 362 -2.08 -2.91 -15.46
CA ALA A 362 -2.64 -1.85 -16.28
C ALA A 362 -3.80 -2.32 -17.17
N GLY A 363 -4.49 -3.41 -16.78
CA GLY A 363 -5.55 -4.02 -17.59
C GLY A 363 -6.66 -3.05 -18.02
N TYR A 364 -7.05 -2.10 -17.15
CA TYR A 364 -8.03 -1.08 -17.53
C TYR A 364 -7.50 -0.13 -18.63
N VAL A 365 -6.21 0.21 -18.60
CA VAL A 365 -5.61 1.09 -19.62
C VAL A 365 -5.53 0.35 -20.96
N SER A 366 -5.31 -0.97 -20.97
CA SER A 366 -5.44 -1.78 -22.18
C SER A 366 -6.85 -1.74 -22.75
N VAL A 367 -7.88 -1.93 -21.91
CA VAL A 367 -9.30 -1.82 -22.34
C VAL A 367 -9.61 -0.44 -22.91
N LEU A 368 -9.12 0.64 -22.29
CA LEU A 368 -9.27 2.00 -22.82
C LEU A 368 -8.63 2.15 -24.21
N LEU A 369 -7.45 1.58 -24.43
CA LEU A 369 -6.77 1.66 -25.74
C LEU A 369 -7.50 0.82 -26.80
N ASP A 370 -7.97 -0.38 -26.46
CA ASP A 370 -8.74 -1.25 -27.36
C ASP A 370 -10.07 -0.57 -27.79
N ASP A 371 -10.72 0.11 -26.85
CA ASP A 371 -11.93 0.89 -27.12
C ASP A 371 -11.64 2.09 -28.05
N LEU A 372 -10.50 2.76 -27.87
CA LEU A 372 -10.06 3.86 -28.74
C LEU A 372 -9.74 3.36 -30.16
N GLU A 373 -9.02 2.24 -30.29
CA GLU A 373 -8.73 1.59 -31.57
C GLU A 373 -10.03 1.23 -32.30
N SER A 374 -10.96 0.59 -31.59
CA SER A 374 -12.29 0.22 -32.12
C SER A 374 -13.05 1.43 -32.64
N ARG A 375 -13.06 2.54 -31.88
CA ARG A 375 -13.71 3.79 -32.29
C ARG A 375 -13.04 4.41 -33.52
N ILE A 376 -11.71 4.47 -33.56
CA ILE A 376 -10.96 5.02 -34.70
C ILE A 376 -11.20 4.18 -35.95
N THR A 377 -11.21 2.85 -35.83
CA THR A 377 -11.50 1.93 -36.93
C THR A 377 -12.90 2.12 -37.50
N ILE A 378 -13.91 2.29 -36.64
CA ILE A 378 -15.28 2.59 -37.08
C ILE A 378 -15.32 3.92 -37.84
N LEU A 379 -14.65 4.97 -37.34
CA LEU A 379 -14.57 6.27 -38.01
C LEU A 379 -13.86 6.18 -39.36
N PHE A 380 -12.74 5.44 -39.43
CA PHE A 380 -11.99 5.22 -40.67
C PHE A 380 -12.83 4.48 -41.74
N SER A 381 -13.55 3.42 -41.34
CA SER A 381 -14.44 2.68 -42.26
C SER A 381 -15.53 3.55 -42.89
N ARG A 382 -15.96 4.61 -42.19
CA ARG A 382 -16.92 5.59 -42.73
C ARG A 382 -16.27 6.45 -43.81
N VAL A 383 -15.03 6.89 -43.63
CA VAL A 383 -14.27 7.64 -44.66
C VAL A 383 -14.15 6.83 -45.93
N GLU A 384 -13.79 5.55 -45.83
CA GLU A 384 -13.67 4.70 -47.01
C GLU A 384 -15.00 4.54 -47.77
N LYS A 385 -16.13 4.41 -47.04
CA LYS A 385 -17.46 4.33 -47.64
C LYS A 385 -17.82 5.65 -48.35
N TYR A 386 -17.51 6.80 -47.74
CA TYR A 386 -17.71 8.10 -48.39
C TYR A 386 -16.88 8.24 -49.66
N GLU A 387 -15.60 7.86 -49.65
CA GLU A 387 -14.77 7.87 -50.86
C GLU A 387 -15.30 6.93 -51.96
N ARG A 388 -15.72 5.71 -51.62
CA ARG A 388 -16.27 4.75 -52.59
C ARG A 388 -17.56 5.28 -53.24
N ASN A 389 -18.42 5.92 -52.45
CA ASN A 389 -19.66 6.54 -52.95
C ASN A 389 -19.38 7.77 -53.84
N VAL A 390 -18.40 8.60 -53.49
CA VAL A 390 -18.00 9.76 -54.33
C VAL A 390 -17.39 9.30 -55.65
N LYS A 391 -16.59 8.24 -55.66
CA LYS A 391 -16.04 7.61 -56.88
C LYS A 391 -17.13 7.01 -57.79
N GLN A 392 -18.27 6.57 -57.24
CA GLN A 392 -19.42 6.09 -58.03
C GLN A 392 -20.27 7.22 -58.65
N VAL A 393 -20.22 8.45 -58.13
CA VAL A 393 -21.04 9.58 -58.59
C VAL A 393 -20.30 10.46 -59.62
N GLY A 394 -19.08 10.10 -60.03
CA GLY A 394 -18.39 10.75 -61.14
C GLY A 394 -17.89 12.17 -60.87
N VAL A 395 -17.74 12.56 -59.60
CA VAL A 395 -17.10 13.82 -59.22
C VAL A 395 -15.60 13.56 -59.03
N VAL A 396 -14.79 14.33 -59.76
CA VAL A 396 -13.32 14.24 -59.80
C VAL A 396 -12.70 14.25 -58.39
N PRO A 397 -11.75 13.35 -58.06
CA PRO A 397 -11.13 13.33 -56.74
C PRO A 397 -10.19 14.52 -56.56
N TYR A 398 -10.27 15.18 -55.40
CA TYR A 398 -9.43 16.33 -55.02
C TYR A 398 -8.03 15.93 -54.46
N ILE A 399 -7.59 14.68 -54.57
CA ILE A 399 -6.28 14.24 -54.04
C ILE A 399 -5.60 13.26 -55.03
N PRO A 400 -4.30 13.45 -55.37
CA PRO A 400 -3.57 12.57 -56.27
C PRO A 400 -3.32 11.18 -55.66
N SER A 401 -3.24 10.17 -56.51
CA SER A 401 -3.05 8.76 -56.19
C SER A 401 -1.73 8.47 -55.44
N THR A 402 -1.76 8.45 -54.10
CA THR A 402 -0.73 7.80 -53.27
C THR A 402 -1.29 6.73 -52.33
N ASN A 403 -2.60 6.48 -52.36
CA ASN A 403 -3.26 5.51 -51.47
C ASN A 403 -2.92 4.04 -51.73
N GLY A 404 -2.35 3.68 -52.88
CA GLY A 404 -2.05 2.27 -53.23
C GLY A 404 -1.04 1.59 -52.32
N ALA A 405 -0.13 2.34 -51.67
CA ALA A 405 0.90 1.78 -50.80
C ALA A 405 0.43 1.58 -49.34
N VAL A 406 -0.60 2.31 -48.90
CA VAL A 406 -1.11 2.23 -47.51
C VAL A 406 -1.99 0.99 -47.30
N TYR A 407 -2.71 0.55 -48.33
CA TYR A 407 -3.54 -0.66 -48.28
C TYR A 407 -2.73 -1.94 -48.00
N HIS A 408 -1.47 -2.02 -48.46
CA HIS A 408 -0.60 -3.17 -48.20
C HIS A 408 -0.03 -3.18 -46.78
N TRP A 409 0.02 -2.03 -46.09
CA TRP A 409 0.49 -1.96 -44.71
C TRP A 409 -0.60 -2.33 -43.71
N ILE A 410 -1.87 -1.98 -43.98
CA ILE A 410 -2.99 -2.26 -43.07
C ILE A 410 -3.45 -3.72 -43.14
N GLN A 411 -3.38 -4.38 -44.31
CA GLN A 411 -3.76 -5.79 -44.43
C GLN A 411 -2.64 -6.79 -44.09
N GLY A 412 -1.41 -6.33 -43.88
CA GLY A 412 -0.23 -7.18 -43.64
C GLY A 412 0.09 -7.46 -42.17
N SER A 413 -0.73 -6.99 -41.22
CA SER A 413 -0.46 -7.12 -39.77
C SER A 413 -1.63 -7.69 -38.98
N SER A 414 -2.58 -8.37 -39.65
CA SER A 414 -3.62 -9.17 -39.00
C SER A 414 -3.19 -10.62 -38.77
#